data_AF-A0A7Y7LRJ3-F1
#
_entry.id   AF-A0A7Y7LRJ3-F1
#
_cell.length_a   1.000
_cell.length_b   1.000
_cell.length_c   1.000
_cell.angle_alpha   90.00
_cell.angle_beta   90.00
_cell.angle_gamma   90.00
#
_symmetry.space_group_name_H-M   'P 1'
#
loop_
_entity.id
_entity.type
_entity.pdbx_description
1 polymer ?
#
loop_
_entity_poly.entity_id
_entity_poly.type
_entity_poly.pdbx_seq_one_letter_code
_entity_poly.pdbx_strand_id
1 'polypeptide(L)'
;MSIPVFYEVFRTRYEGEKLPNVEAVKHTRRVGDLTYMERIFDPRPGRSIFLASLLQPDGETYVIPPLDRARLRRIKGGILISGMEVITRGIGMKRIKSDDYPQTWFCRPIAIPRGGFDDDEDRFGNPAEARRLARERELEESLAARKIGETMTKRADRRVPHNPETASGRSPGYF
;
A
#
# COMPACT_ATOMS: atom_id res chain seq x y z
N MET A 1 -6.76 3.30 31.86
CA MET A 1 -5.96 3.61 30.65
C MET A 1 -5.58 2.27 30.00
N SER A 2 -6.10 1.99 28.81
CA SER A 2 -5.77 0.79 28.04
C SER A 2 -4.34 0.88 27.53
N ILE A 3 -3.56 -0.19 27.65
CA ILE A 3 -2.20 -0.25 27.09
C ILE A 3 -2.35 -0.20 25.56
N PRO A 4 -1.68 0.73 24.85
CA PRO A 4 -1.71 0.74 23.40
C PRO A 4 -1.04 -0.54 22.88
N VAL A 5 -1.79 -1.36 22.15
CA VAL A 5 -1.28 -2.58 21.53
C VAL A 5 -0.98 -2.27 20.08
N PHE A 6 0.30 -2.18 19.75
CA PHE A 6 0.71 -1.97 18.37
C PHE A 6 0.73 -3.29 17.60
N TYR A 7 0.43 -3.19 16.31
CA TYR A 7 0.47 -4.31 15.39
C TYR A 7 1.49 -4.03 14.30
N GLU A 8 2.19 -5.08 13.89
CA GLU A 8 2.84 -5.07 12.59
C GLU A 8 1.94 -5.72 11.56
N VAL A 9 1.83 -5.03 10.44
CA VAL A 9 0.98 -5.37 9.31
C VAL A 9 1.88 -5.60 8.09
N PHE A 10 1.61 -6.70 7.40
CA PHE A 10 2.25 -7.07 6.14
C PHE A 10 1.19 -7.10 5.05
N ARG A 11 1.39 -6.33 3.99
CA ARG A 11 0.53 -6.37 2.80
C ARG A 11 0.95 -7.53 1.92
N THR A 12 -0.01 -8.35 1.53
CA THR A 12 0.23 -9.52 0.68
C THR A 12 0.02 -9.25 -0.81
N ARG A 13 -0.60 -8.12 -1.14
CA ARG A 13 -0.82 -7.63 -2.50
C ARG A 13 -0.24 -6.22 -2.67
N TYR A 14 0.01 -5.84 -3.91
CA TYR A 14 0.34 -4.47 -4.31
C TYR A 14 -0.53 -4.12 -5.50
N GLU A 15 -1.33 -3.05 -5.41
CA GLU A 15 -2.29 -2.64 -6.46
C GLU A 15 -3.19 -3.79 -6.95
N GLY A 16 -3.65 -4.65 -6.02
CA GLY A 16 -4.53 -5.78 -6.33
C GLY A 16 -3.79 -7.08 -6.64
N GLU A 17 -2.55 -7.00 -7.12
CA GLU A 17 -1.76 -8.14 -7.54
C GLU A 17 -1.06 -8.82 -6.37
N LYS A 18 -1.04 -10.15 -6.36
CA LYS A 18 -0.40 -10.92 -5.30
C LYS A 18 1.11 -10.78 -5.39
N LEU A 19 1.75 -10.49 -4.25
CA LEU A 19 3.21 -10.44 -4.20
C LEU A 19 3.81 -11.82 -4.52
N PRO A 20 4.92 -11.86 -5.28
CA PRO A 20 5.43 -13.08 -5.87
C PRO A 20 6.04 -14.05 -4.84
N ASN A 21 6.60 -13.52 -3.75
CA ASN A 21 7.29 -14.31 -2.74
C ASN A 21 7.07 -13.76 -1.32
N VAL A 22 7.41 -14.58 -0.31
CA VAL A 22 7.29 -14.23 1.10
C VAL A 22 8.24 -13.09 1.49
N GLU A 23 9.38 -12.97 0.81
CA GLU A 23 10.35 -11.90 1.05
C GLU A 23 9.80 -10.53 0.67
N ALA A 24 9.13 -10.40 -0.48
CA ALA A 24 8.43 -9.17 -0.88
C ALA A 24 7.37 -8.77 0.16
N VAL A 25 6.65 -9.75 0.72
CA VAL A 25 5.68 -9.49 1.81
C VAL A 25 6.38 -8.95 3.05
N LYS A 26 7.57 -9.45 3.41
CA LYS A 26 8.32 -8.92 4.57
C LYS A 26 8.73 -7.46 4.37
N HIS A 27 9.04 -7.05 3.14
CA HIS A 27 9.39 -5.64 2.84
C HIS A 27 8.19 -4.67 2.98
N THR A 28 6.96 -5.17 2.93
CA THR A 28 5.76 -4.33 3.15
C THR A 28 5.42 -4.12 4.62
N ARG A 29 6.27 -4.58 5.54
CA ARG A 29 6.07 -4.43 7.00
C ARG A 29 5.82 -2.97 7.37
N ARG A 30 4.72 -2.72 8.08
CA ARG A 30 4.38 -1.44 8.70
C ARG A 30 3.90 -1.67 10.12
N VAL A 31 4.12 -0.70 11.00
CA VAL A 31 3.77 -0.79 12.42
C VAL A 31 2.87 0.39 12.76
N GLY A 32 1.84 0.14 13.55
CA GLY A 32 0.91 1.17 13.99
C GLY A 32 -0.17 0.62 14.92
N ASP A 33 -1.11 1.49 15.28
CA ASP A 33 -2.31 1.10 15.98
C ASP A 33 -3.33 0.55 14.98
N LEU A 34 -3.74 -0.70 15.16
CA LEU A 34 -4.65 -1.38 14.24
C LEU A 34 -6.08 -1.23 14.75
N THR A 35 -6.88 -0.48 14.00
CA THR A 35 -8.31 -0.30 14.27
C THR A 35 -9.14 -1.14 13.31
N TYR A 36 -10.21 -1.75 13.84
CA TYR A 36 -11.20 -2.49 13.07
C TYR A 36 -12.57 -2.06 13.56
N MET A 37 -13.26 -1.24 12.78
CA MET A 37 -14.50 -0.59 13.19
C MET A 37 -15.61 -0.81 12.17
N GLU A 38 -16.85 -0.85 12.64
CA GLU A 38 -18.00 -0.87 11.76
C GLU A 38 -18.21 0.53 11.17
N ARG A 39 -18.15 0.64 9.84
CA ARG A 39 -18.35 1.91 9.12
C ARG A 39 -19.82 2.13 8.77
N ILE A 40 -20.47 1.07 8.29
CA ILE A 40 -21.89 1.09 7.93
C ILE A 40 -22.52 -0.13 8.58
N PHE A 41 -23.43 0.14 9.51
CA PHE A 41 -24.26 -0.88 10.13
C PHE A 41 -25.38 -1.29 9.17
N ASP A 42 -25.53 -2.59 8.95
CA ASP A 42 -26.70 -3.17 8.29
C ASP A 42 -27.35 -4.16 9.28
N PRO A 43 -28.65 -4.04 9.57
CA PRO A 43 -29.32 -4.95 10.50
C PRO A 43 -29.33 -6.41 10.02
N ARG A 44 -29.02 -6.68 8.74
CA ARG A 44 -28.92 -8.04 8.21
C ARG A 44 -27.54 -8.63 8.52
N PRO A 45 -27.48 -9.87 9.04
CA PRO A 45 -26.22 -10.48 9.44
C PRO A 45 -25.24 -10.57 8.25
N GLY A 46 -23.99 -10.15 8.51
CA GLY A 46 -22.91 -10.22 7.52
C GLY A 46 -22.91 -9.11 6.46
N ARG A 47 -23.90 -8.21 6.43
CA ARG A 47 -23.93 -7.08 5.50
C ARG A 47 -23.28 -5.80 6.00
N SER A 48 -23.03 -5.70 7.30
CA SER A 48 -22.23 -4.62 7.86
C SER A 48 -20.89 -4.49 7.16
N ILE A 49 -20.52 -3.24 6.88
CA ILE A 49 -19.26 -2.88 6.24
C ILE A 49 -18.32 -2.43 7.35
N PHE A 50 -17.21 -3.15 7.49
CA PHE A 50 -16.14 -2.81 8.41
C PHE A 50 -15.01 -2.12 7.67
N LEU A 51 -14.36 -1.20 8.37
CA LEU A 51 -13.15 -0.51 7.96
C LEU A 51 -12.01 -1.03 8.83
N ALA A 52 -10.91 -1.45 8.19
CA ALA A 52 -9.66 -1.70 8.88
C ALA A 52 -8.66 -0.60 8.56
N SER A 53 -7.99 -0.07 9.57
CA SER A 53 -7.03 1.03 9.42
C SER A 53 -5.83 0.80 10.31
N LEU A 54 -4.66 1.20 9.82
CA LEU A 54 -3.42 1.19 10.59
C LEU A 54 -3.00 2.64 10.79
N LEU A 55 -3.01 3.10 12.03
CA LEU A 55 -2.80 4.49 12.40
C LEU A 55 -1.43 4.67 13.06
N GLN A 56 -0.89 5.87 12.97
CA GLN A 56 0.25 6.27 13.78
C GLN A 56 -0.18 6.39 15.26
N PRO A 57 0.77 6.51 16.21
CA PRO A 57 0.43 6.71 17.63
C PRO A 57 -0.43 7.95 17.91
N ASP A 58 -0.51 8.90 16.95
CA ASP A 58 -1.39 10.06 17.01
C ASP A 58 -2.89 9.69 16.89
N GLY A 59 -3.22 8.47 16.45
CA GLY A 59 -4.58 8.00 16.25
C GLY A 59 -5.31 8.64 15.06
N GLU A 60 -4.62 9.42 14.23
CA GLU A 60 -5.23 10.17 13.12
C GLU A 60 -4.57 9.86 11.77
N THR A 61 -3.26 9.67 11.75
CA THR A 61 -2.51 9.53 10.50
C THR A 61 -2.47 8.07 10.05
N TYR A 62 -3.01 7.78 8.87
CA TYR A 62 -2.90 6.44 8.27
C TYR A 62 -1.44 6.13 7.90
N VAL A 63 -0.95 4.97 8.37
CA VAL A 63 0.38 4.44 8.01
C VAL A 63 0.35 3.77 6.63
N ILE A 64 -0.80 3.17 6.28
CA ILE A 64 -1.10 2.57 4.98
C ILE A 64 -2.55 2.87 4.61
N PRO A 65 -2.90 2.88 3.31
CA PRO A 65 -4.27 3.15 2.89
C PRO A 65 -5.26 2.17 3.54
N PRO A 66 -6.43 2.62 4.00
CA PRO A 66 -7.35 1.77 4.75
C PRO A 66 -8.02 0.70 3.89
N LEU A 67 -8.47 -0.39 4.53
CA LEU A 67 -9.28 -1.42 3.88
C LEU A 67 -10.76 -1.17 4.13
N ASP A 68 -11.50 -0.92 3.06
CA ASP A 68 -12.95 -0.95 3.05
C ASP A 68 -13.47 -2.40 2.90
N ARG A 69 -14.70 -2.64 3.36
CA ARG A 69 -15.37 -3.95 3.36
C ARG A 69 -14.50 -5.04 3.99
N ALA A 70 -13.77 -4.65 5.03
CA ALA A 70 -12.77 -5.48 5.67
C ALA A 70 -13.41 -6.70 6.36
N ARG A 71 -12.88 -7.88 6.08
CA ARG A 71 -13.26 -9.15 6.71
C ARG A 71 -12.10 -9.69 7.49
N LEU A 72 -12.32 -9.93 8.78
CA LEU A 72 -11.32 -10.46 9.68
C LEU A 72 -11.41 -11.98 9.76
N ARG A 73 -10.27 -12.65 9.68
CA ARG A 73 -10.11 -14.09 9.93
C ARG A 73 -8.94 -14.33 10.87
N ARG A 74 -9.17 -15.05 11.96
CA ARG A 74 -8.09 -15.47 12.86
C ARG A 74 -7.32 -16.64 12.23
N ILE A 75 -5.99 -16.57 12.29
CA ILE A 75 -5.11 -17.65 11.82
C ILE A 75 -4.03 -17.96 12.87
N LYS A 76 -3.26 -19.03 12.68
CA LYS A 76 -2.14 -19.34 13.58
C LYS A 76 -1.07 -18.24 13.46
N GLY A 77 -0.73 -17.60 14.57
CA GLY A 77 0.31 -16.57 14.64
C GLY A 77 -0.14 -15.15 14.32
N GLY A 78 -1.45 -14.90 14.10
CA GLY A 78 -1.95 -13.55 13.87
C GLY A 78 -3.38 -13.49 13.36
N ILE A 79 -3.72 -12.37 12.74
CA ILE A 79 -5.01 -12.13 12.10
C ILE A 79 -4.78 -11.79 10.63
N LEU A 80 -5.70 -12.26 9.79
CA LEU A 80 -5.77 -11.92 8.39
C LEU A 80 -6.96 -10.98 8.18
N ILE A 81 -6.75 -9.85 7.53
CA ILE A 81 -7.81 -8.90 7.18
C ILE A 81 -7.81 -8.73 5.67
N SER A 82 -8.91 -9.10 5.01
CA SER A 82 -9.07 -8.94 3.57
C SER A 82 -10.12 -7.88 3.27
N GLY A 83 -9.90 -7.04 2.26
CA GLY A 83 -10.84 -5.98 1.89
C GLY A 83 -10.42 -5.29 0.59
N MET A 84 -10.94 -4.08 0.39
CA MET A 84 -10.58 -3.20 -0.72
C MET A 84 -9.72 -2.05 -0.20
N GLU A 85 -8.48 -1.97 -0.63
CA GLU A 85 -7.60 -0.82 -0.39
C GLU A 85 -8.05 0.33 -1.27
N VAL A 86 -8.43 1.45 -0.64
CA VAL A 86 -8.92 2.63 -1.35
C VAL A 86 -7.78 3.64 -1.46
N ILE A 87 -7.28 3.85 -2.67
CA ILE A 87 -6.21 4.82 -2.96
C ILE A 87 -6.82 6.03 -3.65
N THR A 88 -6.78 7.20 -3.00
CA THR A 88 -7.29 8.44 -3.60
C THR A 88 -6.29 9.02 -4.59
N ARG A 89 -6.58 8.94 -5.90
CA ARG A 89 -5.79 9.60 -6.96
C ARG A 89 -6.20 11.07 -7.10
N GLY A 90 -5.70 11.90 -6.19
CA GLY A 90 -5.75 13.35 -6.27
C GLY A 90 -7.14 13.98 -6.05
N ILE A 91 -7.13 15.21 -5.55
CA ILE A 91 -8.34 16.03 -5.35
C ILE A 91 -8.49 16.93 -6.59
N GLY A 92 -9.11 16.41 -7.64
CA GLY A 92 -9.57 17.27 -8.74
C GLY A 92 -10.79 18.07 -8.30
N MET A 93 -10.88 19.33 -8.73
CA MET A 93 -11.89 20.33 -8.33
C MET A 93 -13.37 19.87 -8.45
N LYS A 94 -13.66 18.73 -9.09
CA LYS A 94 -15.02 18.17 -9.23
C LYS A 94 -15.15 16.63 -9.15
N ARG A 95 -14.08 15.86 -8.86
CA ARG A 95 -14.18 14.40 -8.70
C ARG A 95 -13.00 13.86 -7.89
N ILE A 96 -13.27 13.29 -6.73
CA ILE A 96 -12.36 12.37 -6.05
C ILE A 96 -12.37 11.08 -6.89
N LYS A 97 -11.28 10.78 -7.58
CA LYS A 97 -11.08 9.47 -8.21
C LYS A 97 -10.37 8.60 -7.18
N SER A 98 -11.05 7.59 -6.65
CA SER A 98 -10.40 6.51 -5.93
C SER A 98 -10.20 5.31 -6.84
N ASP A 99 -9.06 4.66 -6.69
CA ASP A 99 -8.84 3.33 -7.20
C ASP A 99 -8.97 2.35 -6.04
N ASP A 100 -9.80 1.33 -6.26
CA ASP A 100 -10.11 0.32 -5.27
C ASP A 100 -9.40 -0.98 -5.67
N TYR A 101 -8.45 -1.41 -4.84
CA TYR A 101 -7.63 -2.59 -5.11
C TYR A 101 -7.90 -3.70 -4.08
N PRO A 102 -8.15 -4.95 -4.50
CA PRO A 102 -8.25 -6.07 -3.56
C PRO A 102 -6.95 -6.22 -2.77
N GLN A 103 -7.05 -6.24 -1.44
CA GLN A 103 -5.88 -6.28 -0.58
C GLN A 103 -6.12 -7.23 0.59
N THR A 104 -5.02 -7.78 1.11
CA THR A 104 -5.05 -8.63 2.29
C THR A 104 -3.85 -8.35 3.17
N TRP A 105 -4.13 -8.09 4.44
CA TRP A 105 -3.18 -7.78 5.49
C TRP A 105 -3.00 -8.99 6.40
N PHE A 106 -1.76 -9.38 6.63
CA PHE A 106 -1.40 -10.23 7.75
C PHE A 106 -0.93 -9.35 8.90
N CYS A 107 -1.60 -9.44 10.05
CA CYS A 107 -1.29 -8.61 11.21
C CYS A 107 -0.90 -9.50 12.39
N ARG A 108 0.15 -9.10 13.11
CA ARG A 108 0.56 -9.74 14.36
C ARG A 108 0.81 -8.67 15.44
N PRO A 109 0.39 -8.89 16.69
CA PRO A 109 0.62 -7.95 17.77
C PRO A 109 2.11 -7.89 18.11
N ILE A 110 2.59 -6.69 18.43
CA ILE A 110 3.95 -6.46 18.94
C ILE A 110 3.85 -6.24 20.45
N ALA A 111 4.60 -7.02 21.21
CA ALA A 111 4.80 -6.72 22.62
C ALA A 111 5.78 -5.54 22.73
N ILE A 112 5.27 -4.33 22.99
CA ILE A 112 6.13 -3.21 23.36
C ILE A 112 6.47 -3.36 24.85
N PRO A 113 7.75 -3.48 25.25
CA PRO A 113 8.11 -3.44 26.64
C PRO A 113 7.73 -2.07 27.22
N ARG A 114 6.95 -2.07 28.30
CA ARG A 114 6.56 -0.86 29.04
C ARG A 114 7.85 -0.13 29.48
N GLY A 115 8.10 1.07 28.95
CA GLY A 115 9.22 1.91 29.38
C GLY A 115 9.98 2.67 28.27
N GLY A 116 9.45 2.78 27.05
CA GLY A 116 10.16 3.46 25.94
C GLY A 116 9.55 4.78 25.46
N PHE A 117 8.51 5.31 26.11
CA PHE A 117 7.73 6.44 25.60
C PHE A 117 7.45 7.55 26.64
N ASP A 118 8.17 7.58 27.77
CA ASP A 118 7.93 8.58 28.82
C ASP A 118 8.72 9.90 28.63
N ASP A 119 9.54 10.07 27.58
CA ASP A 119 10.40 11.25 27.39
C ASP A 119 10.29 11.95 26.01
N ASP A 120 9.21 11.78 25.26
CA ASP A 120 9.11 12.30 23.87
C ASP A 120 7.82 13.08 23.57
N GLU A 121 7.16 13.71 24.55
CA GLU A 121 6.05 14.65 24.26
C GLU A 121 6.49 15.83 23.37
N ASP A 122 7.79 16.13 23.28
CA ASP A 122 8.36 17.17 22.42
C ASP A 122 8.75 16.70 21.00
N ARG A 123 8.65 15.40 20.65
CA ARG A 123 8.94 14.92 19.28
C ARG A 123 7.76 15.02 18.33
N PHE A 124 6.54 15.22 18.85
CA PHE A 124 5.33 15.27 18.04
C PHE A 124 5.09 16.70 17.57
N GLY A 125 5.79 17.08 16.50
CA GLY A 125 5.50 18.30 15.76
C GLY A 125 4.02 18.40 15.42
N ASN A 126 3.50 19.63 15.38
CA ASN A 126 2.10 19.97 15.12
C ASN A 126 1.46 18.99 14.09
N PRO A 127 0.34 18.31 14.41
CA PRO A 127 -0.32 17.36 13.51
C PRO A 127 -0.65 17.91 12.13
N ALA A 128 -0.78 19.24 11.99
CA ALA A 128 -0.92 19.90 10.70
C ALA A 128 0.36 19.81 9.84
N GLU A 129 1.54 19.88 10.45
CA GLU A 129 2.83 19.74 9.78
C GLU A 129 3.15 18.30 9.44
N ALA A 130 2.78 17.33 10.30
CA ALA A 130 2.88 15.90 9.96
C ALA A 130 2.06 15.58 8.70
N ARG A 131 0.83 16.13 8.60
CA ARG A 131 -0.01 16.05 7.40
C ARG A 131 0.60 16.72 6.18
N ARG A 132 1.30 17.86 6.35
CA ARG A 132 2.00 18.55 5.26
C ARG A 132 3.17 17.70 4.74
N LEU A 133 4.01 17.19 5.64
CA LEU A 133 5.19 16.38 5.32
C LEU A 133 4.84 15.04 4.67
N ALA A 134 3.78 14.37 5.15
CA ALA A 134 3.29 13.14 4.52
C ALA A 134 2.87 13.37 3.06
N ARG A 135 2.15 14.47 2.80
CA ARG A 135 1.78 14.88 1.43
C ARG A 135 2.98 15.22 0.56
N GLU A 136 3.97 15.91 1.12
CA GLU A 136 5.20 16.24 0.40
C GLU A 136 5.98 14.99 0.00
N ARG A 137 6.09 14.00 0.91
CA ARG A 137 6.76 12.73 0.63
C ARG A 137 6.03 11.91 -0.44
N GLU A 138 4.71 11.81 -0.37
CA GLU A 138 3.92 11.13 -1.41
C GLU A 138 4.06 11.80 -2.78
N LEU A 139 4.07 13.13 -2.82
CA LEU A 139 4.32 13.89 -4.05
C LEU A 139 5.72 13.60 -4.60
N GLU A 140 6.74 13.62 -3.76
CA GLU A 140 8.12 13.34 -4.15
C GLU A 140 8.29 11.92 -4.70
N GLU A 141 7.69 10.92 -4.04
CA GLU A 141 7.67 9.54 -4.50
C GLU A 141 6.95 9.40 -5.86
N SER A 142 5.82 10.11 -6.05
CA SER A 142 5.09 10.11 -7.32
C SER A 142 5.89 10.76 -8.47
N LEU A 143 6.62 11.83 -8.18
CA LEU A 143 7.48 12.52 -9.14
C LEU A 143 8.70 11.66 -9.51
N ALA A 144 9.29 10.98 -8.52
CA ALA A 144 10.38 10.03 -8.74
C ALA A 144 9.92 8.87 -9.65
N ALA A 145 8.74 8.31 -9.40
CA ALA A 145 8.16 7.27 -10.24
C ALA A 145 7.90 7.74 -11.69
N ARG A 146 7.41 8.98 -11.87
CA ARG A 146 7.25 9.58 -13.20
C ARG A 146 8.58 9.75 -13.93
N LYS A 147 9.61 10.26 -13.24
CA LYS A 147 10.94 10.45 -13.81
C LYS A 147 11.57 9.13 -14.25
N ILE A 148 11.38 8.06 -13.46
CA ILE A 148 11.79 6.71 -13.84
C ILE A 148 11.06 6.26 -15.10
N GLY A 149 9.73 6.42 -15.17
CA GLY A 149 8.93 6.10 -16.36
C GLY A 149 9.40 6.83 -17.63
N GLU A 150 9.70 8.14 -17.53
CA GLU A 150 10.24 8.94 -18.64
C GLU A 150 11.64 8.48 -19.10
N THR A 151 12.47 7.95 -18.19
CA THR A 151 13.77 7.37 -18.56
C THR A 151 13.64 6.01 -19.23
N MET A 152 12.60 5.22 -18.90
CA MET A 152 12.36 3.92 -19.53
C MET A 152 11.82 4.05 -20.97
N THR A 153 10.97 5.05 -21.24
CA THR A 153 10.45 5.31 -22.59
C THR A 153 11.51 5.85 -23.56
N LYS A 154 12.54 6.57 -23.08
CA LYS A 154 13.65 7.04 -23.93
C LYS A 154 14.55 5.94 -24.49
N ARG A 155 14.49 4.70 -23.99
CA ARG A 155 15.32 3.58 -24.49
C ARG A 155 14.63 2.69 -25.54
N ALA A 156 13.38 2.98 -25.91
CA ALA A 156 12.61 2.09 -26.80
C ALA A 156 12.75 2.36 -28.32
N ASP A 157 13.50 3.38 -28.75
CA ASP A 157 13.66 3.73 -30.18
C ASP A 157 15.07 3.49 -30.73
N ARG A 158 15.65 2.31 -30.45
CA ARG A 158 16.71 1.75 -31.32
C ARG A 158 16.14 0.62 -32.17
N ARG A 159 15.06 0.90 -32.90
CA ARG A 159 14.67 0.10 -34.06
C ARG A 159 15.77 0.29 -35.10
N VAL A 160 16.57 -0.75 -35.30
CA VAL A 160 17.45 -0.83 -36.48
C VAL A 160 16.55 -0.69 -37.71
N PRO A 161 16.80 0.25 -38.63
CA PRO A 161 16.02 0.37 -39.86
C PRO A 161 16.05 -0.95 -40.62
N HIS A 162 14.88 -1.46 -40.99
CA HIS A 162 14.75 -2.64 -41.83
C HIS A 162 15.41 -2.35 -43.18
N ASN A 163 16.53 -3.03 -43.48
CA ASN A 163 17.19 -2.95 -44.78
C ASN A 163 16.64 -4.07 -45.70
N PRO A 164 15.88 -3.73 -46.76
CA PRO A 164 15.30 -4.72 -47.67
C PRO A 164 16.34 -5.44 -48.53
N GLU A 165 17.59 -4.94 -48.65
CA GLU A 165 18.63 -5.58 -49.46
C GLU A 165 19.15 -6.89 -48.84
N THR A 166 19.10 -7.01 -47.51
CA THR A 166 19.52 -8.20 -46.76
C THR A 166 18.41 -9.23 -46.53
N ALA A 167 17.17 -8.94 -46.96
CA ALA A 167 16.01 -9.80 -46.74
C ALA A 167 15.73 -10.76 -47.93
N SER A 168 16.76 -11.18 -48.66
CA SER A 168 16.63 -12.18 -49.72
C SER A 168 16.99 -13.58 -49.20
N GLY A 169 15.97 -14.41 -49.04
CA GLY A 169 16.13 -15.84 -48.90
C GLY A 169 16.73 -16.45 -50.17
N ARG A 170 18.03 -16.76 -50.13
CA ARG A 170 18.67 -17.75 -50.99
C ARG A 170 19.47 -18.69 -50.11
N SER A 171 18.81 -19.74 -49.61
CA SER A 171 19.52 -20.93 -49.17
C SER A 171 20.03 -21.67 -50.41
N PRO A 172 21.34 -21.86 -50.61
CA PRO A 172 21.84 -22.80 -51.60
C PRO A 172 21.53 -24.21 -51.08
N GLY A 173 20.78 -24.98 -51.86
CA GLY A 173 20.66 -26.42 -51.65
C GLY A 173 22.04 -27.05 -51.78
N TYR A 174 22.43 -27.84 -50.78
CA TYR A 174 23.50 -28.82 -50.92
C TYR A 174 22.87 -30.16 -51.34
N PHE A 175 23.42 -30.69 -52.43
CA PHE A 175 23.15 -31.95 -53.14
C PHE A 175 21.96 -31.97 -54.12
#